data_AF-A0A9W8Q0B9-F1
#
_entry.id   AF-A0A9W8Q0B9-F1
#
_cell.length_a   1.000
_cell.length_b   1.000
_cell.length_c   1.000
_cell.angle_alpha   90.00
_cell.angle_beta   90.00
_cell.angle_gamma   90.00
#
_symmetry.space_group_name_H-M   'P 1'
#
loop_
_entity.id
_entity.type
_entity.pdbx_description
1 polymer ?
#
loop_
_entity_poly.entity_id
_entity_poly.type
_entity_poly.pdbx_seq_one_letter_code
_entity_poly.pdbx_strand_id
1 'polypeptide(L)'
;MSSTSEYHGEEIFQMFTPCEQVELRRGNRTEEINNKLGIMSYRQFQFETNFTYFHAFLHTIPGCLDPYCLVQSTYRQFTVMKCFVLRERMTVKPINIEITPEGYIFYEDNLIAL
;
A
#
# COMPACT_ATOMS: atom_id res chain seq x y z
N MET A 1 -46.91 -3.37 11.83
CA MET A 1 -46.06 -2.57 10.90
C MET A 1 -44.63 -2.77 11.35
N SER A 2 -43.84 -3.46 10.53
CA SER A 2 -42.45 -3.79 10.81
C SER A 2 -41.58 -2.53 10.76
N SER A 3 -40.78 -2.30 11.78
CA SER A 3 -39.62 -1.40 11.72
C SER A 3 -38.39 -2.24 12.00
N THR A 4 -37.94 -2.96 10.98
CA THR A 4 -36.59 -3.49 10.92
C THR A 4 -35.65 -2.32 10.68
N SER A 5 -35.10 -1.80 11.77
CA SER A 5 -33.90 -0.97 11.74
C SER A 5 -32.78 -1.81 11.13
N GLU A 6 -32.53 -1.64 9.84
CA GLU A 6 -31.33 -2.15 9.19
C GLU A 6 -30.13 -1.42 9.80
N TYR A 7 -29.50 -2.04 10.79
CA TYR A 7 -28.15 -1.69 11.21
C TYR A 7 -27.24 -1.92 10.00
N HIS A 8 -26.94 -0.87 9.24
CA HIS A 8 -25.81 -0.87 8.32
C HIS A 8 -24.57 -1.08 9.17
N GLY A 9 -24.00 -2.28 9.08
CA GLY A 9 -22.81 -2.67 9.83
C GLY A 9 -21.73 -1.63 9.64
N GLU A 10 -21.19 -1.12 10.74
CA GLU A 10 -20.00 -0.30 10.74
C GLU A 10 -18.89 -1.12 10.06
N GLU A 11 -18.52 -0.76 8.82
CA GLU A 11 -17.35 -1.32 8.16
C GLU A 11 -16.16 -1.07 9.09
N ILE A 12 -15.55 -2.14 9.61
CA ILE A 12 -14.31 -2.03 10.37
C ILE A 12 -13.25 -1.51 9.40
N PHE A 13 -13.00 -0.20 9.41
CA PHE A 13 -12.02 0.46 8.54
C PHE A 13 -10.57 0.15 8.92
N GLN A 14 -10.35 -0.46 10.09
CA GLN A 14 -9.03 -0.73 10.64
C GLN A 14 -8.39 -1.92 9.92
N MET A 15 -7.38 -1.64 9.10
CA MET A 15 -6.73 -2.59 8.20
C MET A 15 -5.65 -3.43 8.89
N PHE A 16 -5.03 -2.87 9.93
CA PHE A 16 -3.89 -3.47 10.63
C PHE A 16 -4.28 -3.95 12.02
N THR A 17 -3.88 -5.17 12.35
CA THR A 17 -4.00 -5.72 13.71
C THR A 17 -3.10 -4.94 14.68
N PRO A 18 -3.34 -4.99 16.00
CA PRO A 18 -2.49 -4.31 16.99
C PRO A 18 -1.00 -4.67 16.86
N CYS A 19 -0.67 -5.92 16.55
CA CYS A 19 0.70 -6.35 16.32
C CYS A 19 1.33 -5.67 15.08
N GLU A 20 0.59 -5.60 13.97
CA GLU A 20 1.05 -4.93 12.75
C GLU A 20 1.19 -3.42 12.92
N GLN A 21 0.32 -2.80 13.73
CA GLN A 21 0.43 -1.38 14.08
C GLN A 21 1.75 -1.09 14.82
N VAL A 22 2.18 -2.00 15.71
CA VAL A 22 3.47 -1.87 16.40
C VAL A 22 4.63 -1.98 15.42
N GLU A 23 4.59 -2.92 14.48
CA GLU A 23 5.62 -3.08 13.45
C GLU A 23 5.69 -1.85 12.54
N LEU A 24 4.55 -1.38 12.04
CA LEU A 24 4.46 -0.15 11.23
C LEU A 24 5.02 1.07 11.96
N ARG A 25 4.69 1.23 13.25
CA ARG A 25 5.22 2.32 14.08
C ARG A 25 6.75 2.26 14.19
N ARG A 26 7.35 1.07 14.19
CA ARG A 26 8.80 0.85 14.20
C ARG A 26 9.45 1.00 12.83
N GLY A 27 8.66 1.17 11.77
CA GLY A 27 9.13 1.18 10.38
C GLY A 27 9.36 -0.21 9.79
N ASN A 28 9.00 -1.27 10.52
CA ASN A 28 9.10 -2.65 10.04
C ASN A 28 7.90 -3.01 9.19
N ARG A 29 8.14 -3.79 8.13
CA ARG A 29 7.09 -4.27 7.23
C ARG A 29 7.32 -5.73 6.90
N THR A 30 6.41 -6.59 7.34
CA THR A 30 6.34 -7.98 6.90
C THR A 30 5.76 -8.04 5.49
N GLU A 31 5.87 -9.20 4.84
CA GLU A 31 5.22 -9.44 3.55
C GLU A 31 3.70 -9.20 3.64
N GLU A 32 3.05 -9.63 4.73
CA GLU A 32 1.62 -9.40 4.97
C GLU A 32 1.27 -7.91 5.05
N ILE A 33 2.06 -7.12 5.78
CA ILE A 33 1.89 -5.65 5.88
C ILE A 33 2.06 -5.02 4.49
N ASN A 34 3.10 -5.40 3.74
CA ASN A 34 3.29 -4.93 2.37
C ASN A 34 2.11 -5.33 1.48
N ASN A 35 1.56 -6.54 1.66
CA ASN A 35 0.38 -7.04 0.96
C ASN A 35 -0.85 -6.16 1.20
N LYS A 36 -1.13 -5.85 2.47
CA LYS A 36 -2.19 -4.93 2.88
C LYS A 36 -1.98 -3.53 2.30
N LEU A 37 -0.81 -2.93 2.48
CA LEU A 37 -0.50 -1.59 1.96
C LEU A 37 -0.68 -1.48 0.43
N GLY A 38 -0.32 -2.52 -0.32
CA GLY A 38 -0.45 -2.49 -1.78
C GLY A 38 -1.86 -2.81 -2.30
N ILE A 39 -2.77 -3.38 -1.51
CA ILE A 39 -4.21 -3.48 -1.87
C ILE A 39 -5.05 -2.35 -1.25
N MET A 40 -4.49 -1.60 -0.30
CA MET A 40 -5.16 -0.48 0.37
C MET A 40 -5.75 0.51 -0.64
N SER A 41 -7.03 0.81 -0.42
CA SER A 41 -7.76 1.86 -1.14
C SER A 41 -7.43 3.25 -0.60
N TYR A 42 -7.71 4.29 -1.38
CA TYR A 42 -7.50 5.66 -0.92
C TYR A 42 -8.34 6.02 0.33
N ARG A 43 -9.57 5.52 0.43
CA ARG A 43 -10.44 5.76 1.60
C ARG A 43 -9.88 5.12 2.87
N GLN A 44 -9.37 3.89 2.76
CA GLN A 44 -8.69 3.22 3.87
C GLN A 44 -7.41 3.97 4.25
N PHE A 45 -6.63 4.43 3.27
CA PHE A 45 -5.47 5.26 3.53
C PHE A 45 -5.84 6.51 4.33
N GLN A 46 -6.87 7.26 3.90
CA GLN A 46 -7.34 8.44 4.62
C GLN A 46 -7.76 8.12 6.06
N PHE A 47 -8.44 6.99 6.27
CA PHE A 47 -8.79 6.52 7.61
C PHE A 47 -7.52 6.24 8.44
N GLU A 48 -6.58 5.48 7.88
CA GLU A 48 -5.36 5.07 8.57
C GLU A 48 -4.43 6.24 8.91
N THR A 49 -4.41 7.29 8.08
CA THR A 49 -3.64 8.51 8.38
C THR A 49 -4.06 9.24 9.65
N ASN A 50 -5.25 8.95 10.19
CA ASN A 50 -5.67 9.51 11.48
C ASN A 50 -4.94 8.87 12.68
N PHE A 51 -4.27 7.74 12.50
CA PHE A 51 -3.56 7.06 13.57
C PHE A 51 -2.07 7.33 13.56
N THR A 52 -1.51 7.57 14.74
CA THR A 52 -0.09 7.89 14.92
C THR A 52 0.86 6.80 14.39
N TYR A 53 0.46 5.53 14.48
CA TYR A 53 1.31 4.44 13.98
C TYR A 53 1.52 4.53 12.47
N PHE A 54 0.48 4.92 11.74
CA PHE A 54 0.53 5.01 10.29
C PHE A 54 1.29 6.25 9.86
N HIS A 55 1.10 7.37 10.56
CA HIS A 55 1.89 8.58 10.34
C HIS A 55 3.39 8.34 10.57
N ALA A 56 3.75 7.60 11.62
CA ALA A 56 5.13 7.18 11.87
C ALA A 56 5.68 6.33 10.72
N PHE A 57 4.90 5.38 10.20
CA PHE A 57 5.26 4.63 9.00
C PHE A 57 5.48 5.54 7.78
N LEU A 58 4.59 6.50 7.50
CA LEU A 58 4.75 7.40 6.35
C LEU A 58 6.04 8.22 6.43
N HIS A 59 6.52 8.58 7.62
CA HIS A 59 7.82 9.24 7.79
C HIS A 59 9.01 8.37 7.38
N THR A 60 8.86 7.04 7.39
CA THR A 60 9.90 6.12 6.93
C THR A 60 9.99 6.04 5.41
N ILE A 61 9.00 6.57 4.68
CA ILE A 61 8.97 6.55 3.22
C ILE A 61 9.59 7.86 2.70
N PRO A 62 10.73 7.79 1.98
CA PRO A 62 11.34 8.98 1.40
C PRO A 62 10.36 9.72 0.47
N GLY A 63 10.21 11.03 0.72
CA GLY A 63 9.34 11.91 -0.06
C GLY A 63 7.84 11.82 0.26
N CYS A 64 7.41 10.96 1.18
CA CYS A 64 5.99 10.86 1.59
C CYS A 64 5.60 11.94 2.61
N LEU A 65 6.53 12.36 3.46
CA LEU A 65 6.35 13.49 4.38
C LEU A 65 7.59 14.37 4.27
N ASP A 66 7.70 15.08 3.15
CA ASP A 66 8.79 16.04 2.93
C ASP A 66 8.54 17.31 3.78
N PRO A 67 9.40 17.61 4.78
CA PRO A 67 9.24 18.78 5.63
C PRO A 67 9.36 20.12 4.87
N TYR A 68 9.90 20.12 3.66
CA TYR A 68 10.02 21.31 2.81
C TYR A 68 8.83 21.50 1.86
N CYS A 69 7.92 20.53 1.79
CA CYS A 69 6.76 20.57 0.91
C CYS A 69 5.51 20.93 1.74
N LEU A 70 5.32 22.24 1.93
CA LEU A 70 4.34 22.86 2.84
C LEU A 70 2.87 22.41 2.66
N VAL A 71 2.53 21.71 1.56
CA VAL A 71 1.21 21.11 1.35
C VAL A 71 1.37 19.83 0.52
N GLN A 72 1.81 18.73 1.12
CA GLN A 72 1.61 17.44 0.44
C GLN A 72 0.13 17.07 0.53
N SER A 73 -0.57 17.15 -0.61
CA SER A 73 -1.91 16.59 -0.77
C SER A 73 -1.92 15.13 -0.30
N THR A 74 -2.94 14.72 0.45
CA THR A 74 -3.16 13.33 0.88
C THR A 74 -3.12 12.35 -0.29
N TYR A 75 -3.55 12.79 -1.49
CA TYR A 75 -3.41 11.99 -2.72
C TYR A 75 -1.95 11.74 -3.09
N ARG A 76 -1.08 12.74 -2.96
CA ARG A 76 0.35 12.59 -3.26
C ARG A 76 1.01 11.62 -2.28
N GLN A 77 0.69 11.74 -0.99
CA GLN A 77 1.19 10.81 0.03
C GLN A 77 0.77 9.36 -0.28
N PHE A 78 -0.50 9.16 -0.65
CA PHE A 78 -1.01 7.87 -1.09
C PHE A 78 -0.25 7.34 -2.31
N THR A 79 -0.09 8.14 -3.36
CA THR A 79 0.65 7.74 -4.56
C THR A 79 2.10 7.38 -4.25
N VAL A 80 2.80 8.20 -3.45
CA VAL A 80 4.20 7.94 -3.06
C VAL A 80 4.29 6.63 -2.28
N MET A 81 3.41 6.41 -1.30
CA MET A 81 3.35 5.16 -0.54
C MET A 81 3.09 3.96 -1.45
N LYS A 82 2.15 4.06 -2.40
CA LYS A 82 1.85 2.98 -3.36
C LYS A 82 3.05 2.66 -4.25
N CYS A 83 3.72 3.69 -4.79
CA CYS A 83 4.93 3.50 -5.59
C CYS A 83 6.06 2.85 -4.79
N PHE A 84 6.22 3.28 -3.54
CA PHE A 84 7.22 2.71 -2.64
C PHE A 84 6.95 1.21 -2.40
N VAL A 85 5.73 0.85 -2.00
CA VAL A 85 5.35 -0.55 -1.74
C VAL A 85 5.47 -1.41 -3.00
N LEU A 86 5.12 -0.87 -4.17
CA LEU A 86 5.26 -1.59 -5.44
C LEU A 86 6.73 -1.92 -5.74
N ARG A 87 7.63 -0.96 -5.55
CA ARG A 87 9.08 -1.17 -5.75
C ARG A 87 9.62 -2.23 -4.80
N GLU A 88 9.27 -2.17 -3.53
CA GLU A 88 9.69 -3.15 -2.54
C GLU A 88 9.18 -4.56 -2.86
N ARG A 89 7.97 -4.70 -3.41
CA ARG A 89 7.48 -6.01 -3.87
C ARG A 89 8.24 -6.53 -5.08
N MET A 90 8.57 -5.65 -6.03
CA MET A 90 9.34 -6.01 -7.23
C MET A 90 10.79 -6.41 -6.90
N THR A 91 11.37 -5.89 -5.81
CA THR A 91 12.71 -6.30 -5.37
C THR A 91 12.71 -7.63 -4.63
N VAL A 92 11.61 -7.96 -3.93
CA VAL A 92 11.47 -9.24 -3.19
C VAL A 92 11.17 -10.42 -4.12
N LYS A 93 10.35 -10.22 -5.16
CA LYS A 93 10.14 -11.21 -6.22
C LYS A 93 10.66 -10.64 -7.54
N PRO A 94 11.92 -10.93 -7.93
CA PRO A 94 12.44 -10.47 -9.20
C PRO A 94 11.51 -10.95 -10.32
N ILE A 95 11.09 -10.00 -11.14
CA ILE A 95 10.29 -10.29 -12.33
C ILE A 95 11.22 -11.01 -13.32
N ASN A 96 10.90 -12.26 -13.63
CA ASN A 96 11.56 -12.98 -14.71
C ASN A 96 11.00 -12.46 -16.04
N ILE A 97 11.78 -11.61 -16.70
CA ILE A 97 11.55 -11.23 -18.09
C ILE A 97 12.45 -12.12 -18.95
N GLU A 98 11.85 -12.91 -19.81
CA GLU A 98 12.57 -13.69 -20.82
C GLU A 98 12.43 -12.99 -22.17
N ILE A 99 13.57 -12.83 -22.86
CA ILE A 99 13.61 -12.32 -24.23
C ILE A 99 14.15 -13.44 -25.11
N THR A 100 13.35 -13.93 -26.04
CA THR A 100 13.78 -15.01 -26.94
C THR A 100 14.69 -14.48 -28.04
N PRO A 101 15.50 -15.33 -28.70
CA PRO A 101 16.33 -14.92 -29.84
C PRO A 101 15.55 -14.26 -30.98
N GLU A 102 14.27 -14.57 -31.11
CA GLU A 102 13.35 -14.03 -32.12
C GLU A 102 12.77 -12.65 -31.74
N GLY A 103 13.03 -12.16 -30.53
CA GLY A 103 12.62 -10.83 -30.06
C GLY A 103 11.36 -10.80 -29.18
N TYR A 104 10.74 -11.94 -28.89
CA TYR A 104 9.54 -12.02 -28.05
C TYR A 104 9.88 -11.74 -26.59
N ILE A 105 9.03 -10.94 -25.91
CA ILE A 105 9.20 -10.60 -24.48
C ILE A 105 8.11 -11.27 -23.65
N PHE A 106 8.51 -12.10 -22.69
CA PHE A 106 7.62 -12.80 -21.75
C PHE A 106 7.73 -12.24 -20.33
N TYR A 107 6.59 -12.12 -19.64
CA TYR A 107 6.49 -11.94 -18.19
C TYR A 107 5.97 -13.23 -17.58
N GLU A 108 6.81 -13.94 -16.82
CA GLU A 108 6.54 -15.33 -16.44
C GLU A 108 6.19 -16.14 -17.72
N ASP A 109 4.95 -16.63 -17.86
CA ASP A 109 4.49 -17.37 -19.06
C ASP A 109 3.64 -16.53 -20.03
N ASN A 110 3.53 -15.21 -19.80
CA ASN A 110 2.65 -14.33 -20.58
C ASN A 110 3.46 -13.52 -21.60
N LEU A 111 3.11 -13.63 -22.89
CA LEU A 111 3.67 -12.77 -23.94
C LEU A 111 3.16 -11.33 -23.78
N ILE A 112 4.08 -10.37 -23.66
CA ILE A 112 3.74 -8.95 -23.42
C ILE A 112 4.20 -7.99 -24.53
N ALA A 113 5.10 -8.41 -25.43
CA ALA A 113 5.51 -7.61 -26.58
C ALA A 113 6.09 -8.46 -27.73
N LEU A 114 6.07 -7.88 -28.94
CA LEU A 114 6.61 -8.39 -30.20
C LEU A 114 7.77 -7.51 -30.69
#